data_AF-A0A8S1HJ82-F1
#
_entry.id   AF-A0A8S1HJ82-F1
#
_cell.length_a   1.000
_cell.length_b   1.000
_cell.length_c   1.000
_cell.angle_alpha   90.00
_cell.angle_beta   90.00
_cell.angle_gamma   90.00
#
_symmetry.space_group_name_H-M   'P 1'
#
loop_
_entity.id
_entity.type
_entity.pdbx_description
1 polymer ?
#
loop_
_entity_poly.entity_id
_entity_poly.type
_entity_poly.pdbx_seq_one_letter_code
_entity_poly.pdbx_strand_id
1 'polypeptide(L)'
;MFGRLKQKVKEKTGRASITPMPADVQEIMDDFAKWADRDKQVIKAFQESTELWKKNKKSDVISELKDLRGLESSIGKSADNLAQLLSRKAANEVLASEKMRTDLDNRLKAFISGELHNVQQSISALKARRLDRDASEAEFSKNESQEKKQKFDIALREFDIALDRVRTAGSRQEEFEKLHIDYLKDALRDYQAGFSTEE
;
A
#
# COMPACT_ATOMS: atom_id res chain seq x y z
N MET A 1 -26.72 -46.21 -26.32
CA MET A 1 -26.83 -45.68 -24.94
C MET A 1 -25.60 -44.83 -24.61
N PHE A 2 -25.63 -43.53 -24.94
CA PHE A 2 -24.53 -42.57 -24.74
C PHE A 2 -24.64 -41.83 -23.38
N GLY A 3 -24.86 -42.58 -22.29
CA GLY A 3 -25.16 -42.01 -20.96
C GLY A 3 -23.98 -41.96 -19.97
N ARG A 4 -22.82 -42.57 -20.28
CA ARG A 4 -21.72 -42.74 -19.31
C ARG A 4 -20.45 -41.92 -19.59
N LEU A 5 -20.37 -41.21 -20.72
CA LEU A 5 -19.16 -40.41 -21.04
C LEU A 5 -19.17 -39.00 -20.41
N LYS A 6 -20.34 -38.41 -20.16
CA LYS A 6 -20.41 -37.03 -19.59
C LYS A 6 -20.14 -36.96 -18.08
N GLN A 7 -20.26 -38.07 -17.35
CA GLN A 7 -20.06 -38.06 -15.90
C GLN A 7 -18.58 -38.18 -15.48
N LYS A 8 -17.69 -38.64 -16.37
CA LYS A 8 -16.24 -38.77 -16.11
C LYS A 8 -15.38 -37.59 -16.57
N VAL A 9 -15.95 -36.60 -17.27
CA VAL A 9 -15.18 -35.42 -17.69
C VAL A 9 -15.00 -34.42 -16.53
N LYS A 10 -15.90 -34.44 -15.53
CA LYS A 10 -15.74 -33.63 -14.31
C LYS A 10 -14.60 -34.13 -13.41
N GLU A 11 -14.20 -35.40 -13.53
CA GLU A 11 -13.13 -36.01 -12.74
C GLU A 11 -11.72 -35.87 -13.36
N LYS A 12 -11.60 -35.40 -14.62
CA LYS A 12 -10.31 -35.38 -15.35
C LYS A 12 -9.69 -34.01 -15.60
N THR A 13 -10.39 -32.91 -15.33
CA THR A 13 -9.74 -31.61 -15.15
C THR A 13 -9.30 -31.51 -13.70
N GLY A 14 -8.17 -32.14 -13.36
CA GLY A 14 -7.54 -32.12 -12.04
C GLY A 14 -6.99 -30.74 -11.64
N ARG A 15 -7.76 -29.67 -11.85
CA ARG A 15 -7.59 -28.45 -11.08
C ARG A 15 -8.22 -28.72 -9.74
N ALA A 16 -7.39 -28.96 -8.72
CA ALA A 16 -7.81 -28.73 -7.35
C ALA A 16 -8.56 -27.38 -7.33
N SER A 17 -9.76 -27.37 -6.75
CA SER A 17 -10.54 -26.15 -6.56
C SER A 17 -9.65 -25.19 -5.76
N ILE A 18 -9.09 -24.19 -6.44
CA ILE A 18 -8.23 -23.19 -5.79
C ILE A 18 -9.07 -22.52 -4.72
N THR A 19 -8.60 -22.53 -3.47
CA THR A 19 -9.29 -21.81 -2.41
C THR A 19 -9.39 -20.33 -2.78
N PRO A 20 -10.60 -19.76 -2.91
CA PRO A 20 -10.74 -18.33 -3.13
C PRO A 20 -10.28 -17.57 -1.89
N MET A 21 -9.63 -16.43 -2.10
CA MET A 21 -9.37 -15.50 -1.00
C MET A 21 -10.69 -14.88 -0.53
N PRO A 22 -10.88 -14.68 0.78
CA PRO A 22 -11.98 -13.86 1.28
C PRO A 22 -11.94 -12.46 0.65
N ALA A 23 -13.11 -11.92 0.30
CA ALA A 23 -13.20 -10.66 -0.44
C ALA A 23 -12.57 -9.47 0.31
N ASP A 24 -12.78 -9.41 1.63
CA ASP A 24 -12.19 -8.42 2.53
C ASP A 24 -10.66 -8.47 2.51
N VAL A 25 -10.08 -9.68 2.50
CA VAL A 25 -8.63 -9.87 2.46
C VAL A 25 -8.06 -9.54 1.09
N GLN A 26 -8.80 -9.86 0.02
CA GLN A 26 -8.40 -9.52 -1.34
C GLN A 26 -8.35 -7.99 -1.54
N GLU A 27 -9.33 -7.26 -1.01
CA GLU A 27 -9.35 -5.79 -1.04
C GLU A 27 -8.12 -5.20 -0.33
N ILE A 28 -7.83 -5.66 0.89
CA ILE A 28 -6.63 -5.25 1.65
C ILE A 28 -5.35 -5.51 0.84
N MET A 29 -5.25 -6.69 0.22
CA MET A 29 -4.08 -7.04 -0.60
C MET A 29 -3.91 -6.12 -1.81
N ASP A 30 -5.01 -5.77 -2.48
CA ASP A 30 -5.00 -4.92 -3.66
C ASP A 30 -4.66 -3.45 -3.32
N ASP A 31 -5.08 -2.98 -2.15
CA ASP A 31 -4.74 -1.66 -1.64
C ASP A 31 -3.25 -1.55 -1.29
N PHE A 32 -2.73 -2.48 -0.48
CA PHE A 32 -1.31 -2.48 -0.11
C PHE A 32 -0.37 -2.74 -1.30
N ALA A 33 -0.84 -3.41 -2.35
CA ALA A 33 -0.06 -3.59 -3.58
C ALA A 33 0.21 -2.26 -4.31
N LYS A 34 -0.72 -1.30 -4.23
CA LYS A 34 -0.60 0.00 -4.90
C LYS A 34 0.13 1.05 -4.06
N TRP A 35 0.17 0.86 -2.74
CA TRP A 35 0.71 1.85 -1.80
C TRP A 35 2.18 2.20 -2.07
N ALA A 36 3.03 1.20 -2.33
CA ALA A 36 4.45 1.44 -2.59
C ALA A 36 4.67 2.33 -3.81
N ASP A 37 3.87 2.13 -4.86
CA ASP A 37 3.99 2.91 -6.09
C ASP A 37 3.38 4.29 -5.94
N ARG A 38 2.31 4.44 -5.14
CA ARG A 38 1.77 5.74 -4.74
C ARG A 38 2.83 6.58 -4.01
N ASP A 39 3.48 6.04 -3.00
CA ASP A 39 4.47 6.79 -2.22
C ASP A 39 5.69 7.16 -3.08
N LYS A 40 6.13 6.27 -3.98
CA LYS A 40 7.16 6.60 -4.98
C LYS A 40 6.74 7.73 -5.92
N GLN A 41 5.46 7.78 -6.33
CA GLN A 41 4.95 8.88 -7.17
C GLN A 41 4.95 10.21 -6.40
N VAL A 42 4.58 10.20 -5.12
CA VAL A 42 4.65 11.39 -4.26
C VAL A 42 6.10 11.89 -4.16
N ILE A 43 7.04 11.01 -3.80
CA ILE A 43 8.49 11.33 -3.75
C ILE A 43 8.97 11.93 -5.08
N LYS A 44 8.62 11.28 -6.20
CA LYS A 44 9.02 11.74 -7.53
C LYS A 44 8.46 13.11 -7.85
N ALA A 45 7.18 13.36 -7.56
CA ALA A 45 6.54 14.65 -7.78
C ALA A 45 7.24 15.76 -6.97
N PHE A 46 7.63 15.49 -5.72
CA PHE A 46 8.40 16.44 -4.91
C PHE A 46 9.79 16.73 -5.52
N GLN A 47 10.49 15.69 -6.00
CA GLN A 47 11.81 15.86 -6.61
C GLN A 47 11.76 16.68 -7.91
N GLU A 48 10.82 16.37 -8.81
CA GLU A 48 10.64 17.12 -10.06
C GLU A 48 10.31 18.58 -9.81
N SER A 49 9.47 18.82 -8.81
CA SER A 49 9.08 20.15 -8.39
C SER A 49 10.30 20.94 -7.86
N THR A 50 11.13 20.37 -6.97
CA THR A 50 12.34 21.05 -6.48
C THR A 50 13.33 21.39 -7.60
N GLU A 51 13.49 20.51 -8.59
CA GLU A 51 14.35 20.77 -9.75
C GLU A 51 13.81 21.89 -10.65
N LEU A 52 12.49 21.99 -10.82
CA LEU A 52 11.87 23.13 -11.51
C LEU A 52 12.13 24.44 -10.77
N TRP A 53 12.00 24.47 -9.44
CA TRP A 53 12.32 25.66 -8.65
C TRP A 53 13.79 26.08 -8.78
N LYS A 54 14.74 25.13 -8.68
CA LYS A 54 16.17 25.41 -8.86
C LYS A 54 16.48 26.01 -10.24
N LYS A 55 15.78 25.55 -11.29
CA LYS A 55 15.91 26.08 -12.67
C LYS A 55 15.25 27.46 -12.84
N ASN A 56 14.15 27.71 -12.14
CA ASN A 56 13.31 28.91 -12.28
C ASN A 56 13.63 30.03 -11.28
N LYS A 57 14.82 30.05 -10.66
CA LYS A 57 15.35 31.07 -9.72
C LYS A 57 15.24 32.57 -10.13
N LYS A 58 14.53 32.89 -11.23
CA LYS A 58 14.38 34.22 -11.83
C LYS A 58 12.93 34.71 -12.02
N SER A 59 11.92 34.02 -11.51
CA SER A 59 10.52 34.40 -11.76
C SER A 59 9.86 34.97 -10.49
N ASP A 60 9.15 36.09 -10.63
CA ASP A 60 8.42 36.91 -9.63
C ASP A 60 7.27 36.20 -8.87
N VAL A 61 7.38 34.88 -8.68
CA VAL A 61 6.32 33.99 -8.15
C VAL A 61 6.21 34.04 -6.62
N ILE A 62 7.11 34.75 -5.94
CA ILE A 62 7.17 34.85 -4.47
C ILE A 62 5.92 35.55 -3.88
N SER A 63 5.19 36.34 -4.68
CA SER A 63 4.03 37.11 -4.17
C SER A 63 2.75 36.28 -3.89
N GLU A 64 2.64 35.07 -4.45
CA GLU A 64 1.47 34.19 -4.26
C GLU A 64 1.60 33.24 -3.04
N LEU A 65 2.77 33.22 -2.38
CA LEU A 65 3.11 32.33 -1.26
C LEU A 65 2.28 32.53 0.03
N LYS A 66 1.44 33.56 0.10
CA LYS A 66 0.75 33.95 1.35
C LYS A 66 -0.41 33.06 1.76
N ASP A 67 -0.84 32.09 0.93
CA ASP A 67 -2.06 31.32 1.19
C ASP A 67 -1.88 29.80 1.40
N LEU A 68 -0.71 29.38 1.91
CA LEU A 68 -0.44 27.97 2.28
C LEU A 68 -1.35 27.41 3.38
N ARG A 69 -2.00 28.28 4.19
CA ARG A 69 -2.99 27.85 5.19
C ARG A 69 -4.21 27.16 4.57
N GLY A 70 -4.60 27.53 3.35
CA GLY A 70 -5.69 26.88 2.62
C GLY A 70 -5.34 25.46 2.11
N LEU A 71 -4.05 25.15 1.98
CA LEU A 71 -3.56 23.84 1.55
C LEU A 71 -3.67 22.79 2.67
N GLU A 72 -3.42 23.16 3.93
CA GLU A 72 -3.62 22.26 5.09
C GLU A 72 -5.09 21.80 5.20
N SER A 73 -6.04 22.70 4.93
CA SER A 73 -7.47 22.37 4.85
C SER A 73 -7.88 21.60 3.59
N SER A 74 -7.03 21.60 2.55
CA SER A 74 -7.30 20.94 1.26
C SER A 74 -6.66 19.56 1.15
N ILE A 75 -5.67 19.21 1.98
CA ILE A 75 -5.17 17.84 2.11
C ILE A 75 -6.34 16.99 2.58
N GLY A 76 -7.01 16.35 1.63
CA GLY A 76 -8.17 15.49 1.88
C GLY A 76 -7.81 14.26 2.71
N LYS A 77 -8.78 13.37 2.91
CA LYS A 77 -8.63 12.17 3.76
C LYS A 77 -7.73 11.06 3.19
N SER A 78 -7.03 11.29 2.07
CA SER A 78 -6.24 10.26 1.39
C SER A 78 -5.02 10.86 0.68
N ALA A 79 -3.91 10.12 0.71
CA ALA A 79 -2.68 10.49 0.00
C ALA A 79 -2.81 10.50 -1.55
N ASP A 80 -3.88 9.96 -2.14
CA ASP A 80 -4.11 10.07 -3.59
C ASP A 80 -4.53 11.49 -4.01
N ASN A 81 -5.36 12.14 -3.18
CA ASN A 81 -5.72 13.55 -3.37
C ASN A 81 -4.49 14.45 -3.25
N LEU A 82 -3.49 14.02 -2.47
CA LEU A 82 -2.25 14.74 -2.29
C LEU A 82 -1.36 14.72 -3.54
N ALA A 83 -1.14 13.56 -4.18
CA ALA A 83 -0.37 13.51 -5.43
C ALA A 83 -0.99 14.42 -6.51
N GLN A 84 -2.33 14.49 -6.55
CA GLN A 84 -3.07 15.39 -7.42
C GLN A 84 -2.98 16.88 -7.00
N LEU A 85 -3.02 17.18 -5.70
CA LEU A 85 -2.86 18.54 -5.19
C LEU A 85 -1.45 19.07 -5.42
N LEU A 86 -0.43 18.24 -5.21
CA LEU A 86 0.97 18.59 -5.44
C LEU A 86 1.25 18.81 -6.94
N SER A 87 0.71 17.95 -7.81
CA SER A 87 0.84 18.12 -9.26
C SER A 87 0.08 19.35 -9.81
N ARG A 88 -0.98 19.81 -9.14
CA ARG A 88 -1.79 20.96 -9.61
C ARG A 88 -1.44 22.31 -8.98
N LYS A 89 -0.93 22.37 -7.74
CA LYS A 89 -0.65 23.63 -7.02
C LYS A 89 0.80 23.78 -6.53
N ALA A 90 1.54 22.69 -6.30
CA ALA A 90 2.84 22.79 -5.63
C ALA A 90 4.02 23.00 -6.59
N ALA A 91 3.83 22.87 -7.91
CA ALA A 91 4.91 22.96 -8.90
C ALA A 91 5.65 24.30 -8.91
N ASN A 92 5.10 25.36 -8.32
CA ASN A 92 5.72 26.68 -8.28
C ASN A 92 6.04 27.20 -6.86
N GLU A 93 5.33 26.77 -5.82
CA GLU A 93 5.20 27.56 -4.58
C GLU A 93 5.59 26.85 -3.27
N VAL A 94 5.73 25.52 -3.24
CA VAL A 94 6.01 24.76 -1.99
C VAL A 94 7.50 24.39 -1.85
N LEU A 95 8.36 24.83 -2.77
CA LEU A 95 9.58 24.10 -3.15
C LEU A 95 10.90 24.76 -2.76
N ALA A 96 10.87 25.76 -1.89
CA ALA A 96 12.10 26.49 -1.51
C ALA A 96 13.00 25.71 -0.52
N SER A 97 12.50 24.70 0.19
CA SER A 97 13.29 24.01 1.23
C SER A 97 13.71 22.60 0.83
N GLU A 98 14.97 22.46 0.42
CA GLU A 98 15.63 21.15 0.22
C GLU A 98 15.56 20.28 1.49
N LYS A 99 15.49 20.90 2.67
CA LYS A 99 15.30 20.25 3.97
C LYS A 99 13.90 19.60 4.08
N MET A 100 12.83 20.32 3.73
CA MET A 100 11.45 19.80 3.75
C MET A 100 11.31 18.57 2.84
N ARG A 101 11.79 18.68 1.60
CA ARG A 101 11.79 17.57 0.64
C ARG A 101 12.53 16.36 1.20
N THR A 102 13.73 16.58 1.73
CA THR A 102 14.58 15.49 2.23
C THR A 102 13.95 14.80 3.45
N ASP A 103 13.33 15.54 4.36
CA ASP A 103 12.63 14.95 5.51
C ASP A 103 11.45 14.09 5.08
N LEU A 104 10.57 14.63 4.21
CA LEU A 104 9.42 13.88 3.70
C LEU A 104 9.84 12.65 2.89
N ASP A 105 10.83 12.78 1.99
CA ASP A 105 11.39 11.67 1.23
C ASP A 105 11.89 10.56 2.16
N ASN A 106 12.60 10.93 3.24
CA ASN A 106 13.14 9.97 4.20
C ASN A 106 12.03 9.27 4.97
N ARG A 107 11.00 10.00 5.43
CA ARG A 107 9.84 9.41 6.14
C ARG A 107 9.06 8.44 5.26
N LEU A 108 8.78 8.81 4.00
CA LEU A 108 8.08 7.93 3.04
C LEU A 108 8.93 6.69 2.69
N LYS A 109 10.24 6.86 2.46
CA LYS A 109 11.14 5.72 2.23
C LYS A 109 11.21 4.79 3.45
N ALA A 110 11.28 5.35 4.66
CA ALA A 110 11.27 4.57 5.89
C ALA A 110 9.97 3.76 6.03
N PHE A 111 8.81 4.38 5.76
CA PHE A 111 7.51 3.69 5.75
C PHE A 111 7.49 2.53 4.76
N ILE A 112 7.94 2.75 3.51
CA ILE A 112 8.01 1.70 2.48
C ILE A 112 8.89 0.53 2.94
N SER A 113 10.08 0.83 3.47
CA SER A 113 11.05 -0.20 3.89
C SER A 113 10.71 -0.90 5.20
N GLY A 114 9.84 -0.30 6.03
CA GLY A 114 9.46 -0.82 7.34
C GLY A 114 8.04 -1.38 7.34
N GLU A 115 7.05 -0.53 7.63
CA GLU A 115 5.66 -0.93 7.81
C GLU A 115 5.09 -1.62 6.57
N LEU A 116 5.25 -1.02 5.39
CA LEU A 116 4.70 -1.59 4.16
C LEU A 116 5.39 -2.91 3.79
N HIS A 117 6.70 -3.01 4.01
CA HIS A 117 7.44 -4.26 3.80
C HIS A 117 6.92 -5.39 4.70
N ASN A 118 6.65 -5.11 5.98
CA ASN A 118 6.10 -6.08 6.92
C ASN A 118 4.71 -6.57 6.50
N VAL A 119 3.87 -5.67 5.99
CA VAL A 119 2.55 -6.04 5.44
C VAL A 119 2.70 -6.91 4.20
N GLN A 120 3.60 -6.55 3.28
CA GLN A 120 3.89 -7.35 2.07
C GLN A 120 4.44 -8.74 2.40
N GLN A 121 5.26 -8.87 3.45
CA GLN A 121 5.70 -10.18 3.95
C GLN A 121 4.51 -11.01 4.46
N SER A 122 3.60 -10.39 5.20
CA SER A 122 2.38 -11.05 5.70
C SER A 122 1.48 -11.54 4.56
N ILE A 123 1.29 -10.71 3.53
CA ILE A 123 0.56 -11.08 2.30
C ILE A 123 1.25 -12.24 1.57
N SER A 124 2.58 -12.19 1.46
CA SER A 124 3.36 -13.25 0.80
C SER A 124 3.25 -14.57 1.55
N ALA A 125 3.31 -14.53 2.88
CA ALA A 125 3.10 -15.69 3.74
C ALA A 125 1.68 -16.26 3.58
N LEU A 126 0.65 -15.42 3.55
CA LEU A 126 -0.73 -15.84 3.30
C LEU A 126 -0.87 -16.58 1.95
N LYS A 127 -0.28 -16.03 0.87
CA LYS A 127 -0.28 -16.69 -0.45
C LYS A 127 0.38 -18.07 -0.41
N ALA A 128 1.50 -18.20 0.31
CA ALA A 128 2.17 -19.49 0.49
C ALA A 128 1.29 -20.48 1.27
N ARG A 129 0.72 -20.06 2.41
CA ARG A 129 -0.16 -20.92 3.22
C ARG A 129 -1.43 -21.35 2.49
N ARG A 130 -1.96 -20.52 1.59
CA ARG A 130 -3.06 -20.95 0.70
C ARG A 130 -2.65 -22.14 -0.16
N LEU A 131 -1.46 -22.08 -0.78
CA LEU A 131 -0.97 -23.16 -1.63
C LEU A 131 -0.73 -24.43 -0.82
N ASP A 132 -0.19 -24.31 0.40
CA ASP A 132 0.03 -25.45 1.30
C ASP A 132 -1.30 -26.10 1.73
N ARG A 133 -2.32 -25.29 2.03
CA ARG A 133 -3.68 -25.77 2.31
C ARG A 133 -4.27 -26.50 1.10
N ASP A 134 -4.24 -25.88 -0.08
CA ASP A 134 -4.79 -26.46 -1.32
C ASP A 134 -4.08 -27.78 -1.67
N ALA A 135 -2.77 -27.86 -1.47
CA ALA A 135 -1.98 -29.07 -1.67
C ALA A 135 -2.38 -30.17 -0.68
N SER A 136 -2.47 -29.83 0.61
CA SER A 136 -2.84 -30.78 1.67
C SER A 136 -4.27 -31.29 1.52
N GLU A 137 -5.20 -30.41 1.10
CA GLU A 137 -6.60 -30.76 0.79
C GLU A 137 -6.66 -31.76 -0.37
N ALA A 138 -5.88 -31.51 -1.43
CA ALA A 138 -5.81 -32.41 -2.58
C ALA A 138 -5.19 -33.77 -2.22
N GLU A 139 -4.19 -33.81 -1.34
CA GLU A 139 -3.59 -35.06 -0.87
C GLU A 139 -4.53 -35.88 0.01
N PHE A 140 -5.27 -35.23 0.91
CA PHE A 140 -6.27 -35.85 1.77
C PHE A 140 -7.43 -36.40 0.92
N SER A 141 -7.95 -35.60 -0.02
CA SER A 141 -9.05 -36.00 -0.91
C SER A 141 -8.71 -37.19 -1.82
N LYS A 142 -7.43 -37.39 -2.15
CA LYS A 142 -6.97 -38.53 -2.95
C LYS A 142 -6.85 -39.83 -2.14
N ASN A 143 -6.56 -39.72 -0.85
CA ASN A 143 -6.33 -40.87 0.03
C ASN A 143 -6.53 -40.42 1.48
N GLU A 144 -7.73 -40.74 1.98
CA GLU A 144 -8.21 -40.33 3.30
C GLU A 144 -7.54 -41.17 4.40
N SER A 145 -6.38 -40.70 4.89
CA SER A 145 -5.71 -41.26 6.06
C SER A 145 -5.73 -40.29 7.24
N GLN A 146 -5.62 -40.81 8.46
CA GLN A 146 -5.58 -39.98 9.68
C GLN A 146 -4.38 -39.03 9.68
N GLU A 147 -3.22 -39.46 9.21
CA GLU A 147 -2.03 -38.62 9.07
C GLU A 147 -2.27 -37.45 8.10
N LYS A 148 -2.90 -37.73 6.95
CA LYS A 148 -3.21 -36.69 5.96
C LYS A 148 -4.27 -35.72 6.42
N LYS A 149 -5.27 -36.22 7.16
CA LYS A 149 -6.25 -35.37 7.84
C LYS A 149 -5.57 -34.40 8.80
N GLN A 150 -4.65 -34.88 9.64
CA GLN A 150 -3.89 -34.03 10.56
C GLN A 150 -3.06 -32.96 9.82
N LYS A 151 -2.39 -33.33 8.72
CA LYS A 151 -1.65 -32.35 7.90
C LYS A 151 -2.57 -31.29 7.30
N PHE A 152 -3.73 -31.69 6.78
CA PHE A 152 -4.74 -30.77 6.27
C PHE A 152 -5.28 -29.84 7.36
N ASP A 153 -5.63 -30.37 8.53
CA ASP A 153 -6.12 -29.58 9.67
C ASP A 153 -5.08 -28.55 10.14
N ILE A 154 -3.78 -28.91 10.14
CA ILE A 154 -2.68 -27.98 10.45
C ILE A 154 -2.59 -26.88 9.39
N ALA A 155 -2.56 -27.25 8.09
CA ALA A 155 -2.45 -26.29 7.00
C ALA A 155 -3.64 -25.33 6.96
N LEU A 156 -4.85 -25.82 7.26
CA LEU A 156 -6.06 -25.00 7.40
C LEU A 156 -5.92 -23.99 8.54
N ARG A 157 -5.46 -24.43 9.72
CA ARG A 157 -5.25 -23.54 10.86
C ARG A 157 -4.17 -22.48 10.61
N GLU A 158 -3.07 -22.85 9.95
CA GLU A 158 -2.02 -21.90 9.59
C GLU A 158 -2.49 -20.87 8.54
N PHE A 159 -3.35 -21.30 7.61
CA PHE A 159 -4.00 -20.41 6.67
C PHE A 159 -4.92 -19.41 7.38
N ASP A 160 -5.75 -19.86 8.32
CA ASP A 160 -6.63 -18.98 9.11
C ASP A 160 -5.84 -17.96 9.95
N ILE A 161 -4.74 -18.38 10.56
CA ILE A 161 -3.82 -17.47 11.28
C ILE A 161 -3.22 -16.44 10.32
N ALA A 162 -2.85 -16.84 9.10
CA ALA A 162 -2.31 -15.91 8.11
C ALA A 162 -3.37 -14.91 7.62
N LEU A 163 -4.63 -15.32 7.48
CA LEU A 163 -5.75 -14.42 7.18
C LEU A 163 -5.91 -13.35 8.26
N ASP A 164 -5.90 -13.76 9.53
CA ASP A 164 -6.05 -12.84 10.67
C ASP A 164 -4.92 -11.81 10.75
N ARG A 165 -3.67 -12.22 10.42
CA ARG A 165 -2.54 -11.29 10.32
C ARG A 165 -2.73 -10.24 9.23
N VAL A 166 -3.24 -10.63 8.06
CA VAL A 166 -3.52 -9.65 6.98
C VAL A 166 -4.68 -8.74 7.36
N ARG A 167 -5.72 -9.24 8.01
CA ARG A 167 -6.80 -8.39 8.56
C ARG A 167 -6.32 -7.40 9.60
N THR A 168 -5.43 -7.84 10.49
CA THR A 168 -4.79 -6.96 11.48
C THR A 168 -3.91 -5.90 10.82
N ALA A 169 -3.27 -6.21 9.69
CA ALA A 169 -2.59 -5.19 8.89
C ALA A 169 -3.58 -4.23 8.23
N GLY A 170 -4.69 -4.74 7.69
CA GLY A 170 -5.76 -3.93 7.09
C GLY A 170 -6.42 -2.97 8.07
N SER A 171 -6.61 -3.35 9.34
CA SER A 171 -7.16 -2.45 10.35
C SER A 171 -6.26 -1.25 10.67
N ARG A 172 -4.97 -1.31 10.30
CA ARG A 172 -4.01 -0.19 10.42
C ARG A 172 -3.97 0.72 9.20
N GLN A 173 -4.76 0.43 8.15
CA GLN A 173 -4.77 1.24 6.93
C GLN A 173 -5.15 2.71 7.20
N GLU A 174 -6.16 2.96 8.02
CA GLU A 174 -6.54 4.34 8.40
C GLU A 174 -5.44 5.04 9.21
N GLU A 175 -4.74 4.31 10.08
CA GLU A 175 -3.59 4.82 10.85
C GLU A 175 -2.46 5.24 9.91
N PHE A 176 -2.14 4.40 8.92
CA PHE A 176 -1.12 4.68 7.92
C PHE A 176 -1.49 5.86 7.04
N GLU A 177 -2.73 5.97 6.56
CA GLU A 177 -3.19 7.16 5.81
C GLU A 177 -3.03 8.43 6.63
N LYS A 178 -3.44 8.40 7.91
CA LYS A 178 -3.26 9.54 8.82
C LYS A 178 -1.79 9.89 9.00
N LEU A 179 -0.92 8.89 9.17
CA LEU A 179 0.52 9.09 9.31
C LEU A 179 1.12 9.81 8.09
N HIS A 180 0.70 9.45 6.88
CA HIS A 180 1.14 10.13 5.65
C HIS A 180 0.67 11.59 5.61
N ILE A 181 -0.60 11.83 5.97
CA ILE A 181 -1.16 13.18 6.07
C ILE A 181 -0.35 14.02 7.07
N ASP A 182 -0.02 13.45 8.23
CA ASP A 182 0.73 14.13 9.28
C ASP A 182 2.16 14.46 8.82
N TYR A 183 2.84 13.55 8.12
CA TYR A 183 4.17 13.82 7.54
C TYR A 183 4.18 15.06 6.63
N LEU A 184 3.09 15.27 5.89
CA LEU A 184 2.97 16.40 4.98
C LEU A 184 2.64 17.69 5.69
N LYS A 185 1.76 17.62 6.70
CA LYS A 185 1.47 18.78 7.55
C LYS A 185 2.71 19.25 8.28
N ASP A 186 3.50 18.33 8.84
CA ASP A 186 4.77 18.65 9.48
C ASP A 186 5.72 19.31 8.48
N ALA A 187 5.88 18.71 7.30
CA ALA A 187 6.73 19.26 6.24
C ALA A 187 6.30 20.69 5.84
N LEU A 188 4.99 20.95 5.71
CA LEU A 188 4.44 22.27 5.39
C LEU A 188 4.61 23.29 6.54
N ARG A 189 4.49 22.86 7.80
CA ARG A 189 4.72 23.73 8.96
C ARG A 189 6.18 24.14 9.07
N ASP A 190 7.10 23.21 8.87
CA ASP A 190 8.55 23.48 8.87
C ASP A 190 8.94 24.48 7.77
N TYR A 191 8.27 24.40 6.61
CA TYR A 191 8.41 25.39 5.55
C TYR A 191 7.95 26.78 5.99
N GLN A 192 6.74 26.90 6.55
CA GLN A 192 6.19 28.19 7.01
C GLN A 192 7.04 28.83 8.11
N ALA A 193 7.60 28.03 9.02
CA ALA A 193 8.47 28.52 10.08
C ALA A 193 9.79 29.10 9.53
N GLY A 194 10.38 28.47 8.50
CA GLY A 194 11.62 28.95 7.87
C GLY A 194 11.51 30.34 7.23
N PHE A 195 10.34 30.69 6.68
CA PHE A 195 10.08 32.04 6.14
C PHE A 195 9.88 33.11 7.21
N SER A 196 9.46 32.72 8.42
CA SER A 196 9.15 33.67 9.50
C SER A 196 10.41 34.15 10.25
N THR A 197 11.56 33.55 9.98
CA THR A 197 12.85 33.84 10.63
C THR A 197 13.83 34.63 9.76
N GLU A 198 13.47 34.95 8.52
CA GLU A 198 14.30 35.75 7.59
C GLU A 198 13.88 37.23 7.49
N GLU A 199 12.95 37.71 8.33
CA GLU A 199 12.67 39.15 8.56
C GLU A 199 13.44 39.69 9.78
#